data_AF-A0A2K9P070-F1
#
_entry.id   AF-A0A2K9P070-F1
#
_cell.length_a   1.000
_cell.length_b   1.000
_cell.length_c   1.000
_cell.angle_alpha   90.00
_cell.angle_beta   90.00
_cell.angle_gamma   90.00
#
_symmetry.space_group_name_H-M   'P 1'
#
loop_
_entity.id
_entity.type
_entity.pdbx_description
1 polymer ?
#
loop_
_entity_poly.entity_id
_entity_poly.type
_entity_poly.pdbx_seq_one_letter_code
_entity_poly.pdbx_strand_id
1 'polypeptide(L)'
;MKQNSEYWRKRLELLEQAEHKKATQYFYDLEKIYKQASYNCETEISKWYQRIAVNNQISYQEAKKLLNRDELDEFKWSIEDYIKHGEENKISNQWSKQLENASAKVHISRLEAMKVQMQHQVECVSGREVDGLSRLIESTYTDSYYRSMYEFQKFGVVGSSFSILDEKTIAKIISKPWTADNKTFSERIWGKHRPELISKLQNDLAYAFIRGDNPNELVAKIRKEFDVTKRQAENLALTESAFFREAGTKQAYNELGVNRYEINGTLDNVTCGVCQDMDGRVFETSDMVVGMNSPPFHCRCRCTSVPYFDDEFTQDETRAARDENGKYYTVPADMKYPEWKSKYVDERFTKGIKDDIIKANKEVIYNLEKLKKSGMAKEDYNEYLDIINNHENQDITKLYSKYGDGVDGIKLQPSRVSQYDPTANSISFKYSENNGNKYSTLAHEYGHYFDKSLVVDKLSFNEMENLREITGFKNYFTNIASQSDEFLTAVRKDKEHIRSIINSDVRNDLKYHDSSHGVQDAIDGLFPRSRINWGHGETYYNRRYAAIESYDKMVRGTKRKQLKQLYANMGFDVSNQNKVKAICRQYEAASEMWANIMSAEVCGGETLEYIKMYLPNSYKAMLEILKEVE
;
A
#
# COMPACT_ATOMS: atom_id res chain seq x y z
N MET A 1 47.25 -19.20 -13.24
CA MET A 1 46.71 -19.88 -14.43
C MET A 1 45.41 -20.69 -14.19
N LYS A 2 44.94 -20.97 -12.96
CA LYS A 2 43.58 -21.54 -12.73
C LYS A 2 42.75 -20.86 -11.63
N GLN A 3 43.40 -20.15 -10.70
CA GLN A 3 42.74 -19.61 -9.50
C GLN A 3 41.73 -18.48 -9.77
N ASN A 4 41.92 -17.66 -10.82
CA ASN A 4 41.01 -16.53 -11.09
C ASN A 4 39.68 -16.98 -11.75
N SER A 5 39.73 -17.87 -12.74
CA SER A 5 38.52 -18.42 -13.39
C SER A 5 37.67 -19.25 -12.42
N GLU A 6 38.30 -20.09 -11.60
CA GLU A 6 37.61 -20.89 -10.59
C GLU A 6 36.97 -20.02 -9.50
N TYR A 7 37.64 -18.94 -9.07
CA TYR A 7 37.08 -17.96 -8.16
C TYR A 7 35.81 -17.32 -8.72
N TRP A 8 35.86 -16.81 -9.95
CA TRP A 8 34.70 -16.14 -10.58
C TRP A 8 33.54 -17.11 -10.80
N ARG A 9 33.81 -18.32 -11.29
CA ARG A 9 32.81 -19.40 -11.43
C ARG A 9 32.10 -19.66 -10.10
N LYS A 10 32.86 -19.93 -9.03
CA LYS A 10 32.29 -20.18 -7.71
C LYS A 10 31.55 -18.96 -7.14
N ARG A 11 32.03 -17.75 -7.38
CA ARG A 11 31.45 -16.54 -6.80
C ARG A 11 30.12 -16.17 -7.47
N LEU A 12 30.07 -16.16 -8.80
CA LEU A 12 28.84 -15.86 -9.53
C LEU A 12 27.82 -16.99 -9.38
N GLU A 13 28.26 -18.24 -9.26
CA GLU A 13 27.38 -19.36 -8.90
C GLU A 13 26.71 -19.13 -7.52
N LEU A 14 27.46 -18.69 -6.51
CA LEU A 14 26.87 -18.37 -5.20
C LEU A 14 25.88 -17.19 -5.26
N LEU A 15 26.13 -16.20 -6.12
CA LEU A 15 25.20 -15.10 -6.34
C LEU A 15 23.93 -15.56 -7.06
N GLU A 16 24.07 -16.41 -8.08
CA GLU A 16 22.95 -17.04 -8.77
C GLU A 16 22.09 -17.84 -7.80
N GLN A 17 22.70 -18.71 -6.97
CA GLN A 17 21.97 -19.53 -6.01
C GLN A 17 21.20 -18.67 -4.98
N ALA A 18 21.79 -17.55 -4.54
CA ALA A 18 21.12 -16.62 -3.62
C ALA A 18 19.90 -15.96 -4.26
N GLU A 19 20.02 -15.47 -5.50
CA GLU A 19 18.89 -14.88 -6.24
C GLU A 19 17.83 -15.92 -6.61
N HIS A 20 18.24 -17.13 -7.02
CA HIS A 20 17.32 -18.23 -7.28
C HIS A 20 16.53 -18.60 -6.02
N LYS A 21 17.17 -18.63 -4.84
CA LYS A 21 16.49 -18.87 -3.56
C LYS A 21 15.47 -17.77 -3.24
N LYS A 22 15.79 -16.51 -3.54
CA LYS A 22 14.88 -15.37 -3.37
C LYS A 22 13.65 -15.47 -4.27
N ALA A 23 13.84 -15.82 -5.55
CA ALA A 23 12.74 -16.06 -6.48
C ALA A 23 11.88 -17.27 -6.05
N THR A 24 12.51 -18.34 -5.55
CA THR A 24 11.81 -19.50 -4.98
C THR A 24 11.03 -19.13 -3.72
N GLN A 25 11.56 -18.24 -2.88
CA GLN A 25 10.87 -17.77 -1.68
C GLN A 25 9.62 -16.96 -2.03
N TYR A 26 9.73 -16.07 -3.02
CA TYR A 26 8.58 -15.34 -3.55
C TYR A 26 7.49 -16.28 -4.06
N PHE A 27 7.86 -17.39 -4.71
CA PHE A 27 6.89 -18.40 -5.12
C PHE A 27 6.09 -18.99 -3.94
N TYR A 28 6.71 -19.25 -2.78
CA TYR A 28 5.96 -19.72 -1.61
C TYR A 28 4.94 -18.71 -1.11
N ASP A 29 5.24 -17.41 -1.22
CA ASP A 29 4.29 -16.36 -0.86
C ASP A 29 3.18 -16.23 -1.89
N LEU A 30 3.51 -16.36 -3.18
CA LEU A 30 2.54 -16.40 -4.27
C LEU A 30 1.61 -17.61 -4.16
N GLU A 31 2.13 -18.78 -3.76
CA GLU A 31 1.33 -19.97 -3.54
C GLU A 31 0.26 -19.75 -2.45
N LYS A 32 0.58 -19.04 -1.36
CA LYS A 32 -0.41 -18.72 -0.32
C LYS A 32 -1.54 -17.86 -0.89
N ILE A 33 -1.21 -16.88 -1.73
CA ILE A 33 -2.17 -15.98 -2.37
C ILE A 33 -3.12 -16.76 -3.30
N TYR A 34 -2.58 -17.63 -4.16
CA TYR A 34 -3.38 -18.48 -5.05
C TYR A 34 -4.24 -19.49 -4.29
N LYS A 35 -3.71 -20.11 -3.22
CA LYS A 35 -4.47 -21.03 -2.37
C LYS A 35 -5.63 -20.34 -1.68
N GLN A 36 -5.43 -19.11 -1.17
CA GLN A 36 -6.48 -18.33 -0.54
C GLN A 36 -7.58 -17.95 -1.54
N ALA A 37 -7.23 -17.51 -2.74
CA ALA A 37 -8.20 -17.18 -3.78
C ALA A 37 -9.02 -18.40 -4.23
N SER A 38 -8.36 -19.56 -4.39
CA SER A 38 -9.06 -20.83 -4.65
C SER A 38 -10.04 -21.14 -3.52
N TYR A 39 -9.59 -21.09 -2.26
CA TYR A 39 -10.43 -21.36 -1.10
C TYR A 39 -11.64 -20.40 -1.00
N ASN A 40 -11.46 -19.13 -1.33
CA ASN A 40 -12.54 -18.14 -1.35
C ASN A 40 -13.58 -18.52 -2.42
N CYS A 41 -13.15 -18.86 -3.63
CA CYS A 41 -14.05 -19.35 -4.70
C CYS A 41 -14.83 -20.60 -4.27
N GLU A 42 -14.17 -21.54 -3.60
CA GLU A 42 -14.79 -22.77 -3.09
C GLU A 42 -15.82 -22.50 -1.99
N THR A 43 -15.51 -21.54 -1.13
CA THR A 43 -16.39 -21.11 -0.04
C THR A 43 -17.66 -20.47 -0.62
N GLU A 44 -17.53 -19.64 -1.66
CA GLU A 44 -18.69 -19.05 -2.35
C GLU A 44 -19.56 -20.11 -3.05
N ILE A 45 -18.94 -21.10 -3.72
CA ILE A 45 -19.67 -22.26 -4.27
C ILE A 45 -20.40 -23.01 -3.15
N SER A 46 -19.74 -23.25 -2.02
CA SER A 46 -20.30 -24.04 -0.91
C SER A 46 -21.45 -23.33 -0.21
N LYS A 47 -21.30 -22.02 0.09
CA LYS A 47 -22.35 -21.15 0.63
C LYS A 47 -23.57 -21.16 -0.28
N TRP A 48 -23.36 -21.14 -1.59
CA TRP A 48 -24.44 -21.19 -2.56
C TRP A 48 -25.26 -22.49 -2.47
N TYR A 49 -24.60 -23.65 -2.49
CA TYR A 49 -25.30 -24.93 -2.32
C TYR A 49 -26.00 -25.06 -0.96
N GLN A 50 -25.43 -24.48 0.11
CA GLN A 50 -26.09 -24.42 1.42
C GLN A 50 -27.36 -23.57 1.40
N ARG A 51 -27.35 -22.41 0.72
CA ARG A 51 -28.53 -21.55 0.58
C ARG A 51 -29.63 -22.22 -0.23
N ILE A 52 -29.30 -22.95 -1.29
CA ILE A 52 -30.29 -23.74 -2.03
C ILE A 52 -31.00 -24.72 -1.10
N ALA A 53 -30.24 -25.41 -0.24
CA ALA A 53 -30.80 -26.36 0.72
C ALA A 53 -31.78 -25.69 1.68
N VAL A 54 -31.38 -24.56 2.29
CA VAL A 54 -32.20 -23.81 3.24
C VAL A 54 -33.47 -23.27 2.57
N ASN A 55 -33.34 -22.59 1.43
CA ASN A 55 -34.46 -21.90 0.79
C ASN A 55 -35.52 -22.86 0.24
N ASN A 56 -35.10 -24.04 -0.21
CA ASN A 56 -36.02 -25.06 -0.74
C ASN A 56 -36.49 -26.06 0.33
N GLN A 57 -36.09 -25.89 1.60
CA GLN A 57 -36.37 -26.82 2.70
C GLN A 57 -35.95 -28.27 2.38
N ILE A 58 -34.90 -28.41 1.58
CA ILE A 58 -34.34 -29.70 1.16
C ILE A 58 -33.02 -29.93 1.87
N SER A 59 -32.61 -31.17 2.01
CA SER A 59 -31.29 -31.47 2.56
C SER A 59 -30.19 -30.95 1.64
N TYR A 60 -29.01 -30.68 2.21
CA TYR A 60 -27.83 -30.34 1.40
C TYR A 60 -27.52 -31.40 0.32
N GLN A 61 -27.88 -32.66 0.54
CA GLN A 61 -27.73 -33.73 -0.46
C GLN A 61 -28.78 -33.66 -1.58
N GLU A 62 -29.97 -33.14 -1.30
CA GLU A 62 -31.04 -32.90 -2.29
C GLU A 62 -30.81 -31.60 -3.06
N ALA A 63 -30.27 -30.56 -2.42
CA ALA A 63 -29.81 -29.34 -3.06
C ALA A 63 -28.73 -29.59 -4.11
N LYS A 64 -27.92 -30.65 -3.93
CA LYS A 64 -26.96 -31.13 -4.93
C LYS A 64 -27.60 -31.78 -6.16
N LYS A 65 -28.87 -32.19 -6.07
CA LYS A 65 -29.61 -32.91 -7.13
C LYS A 65 -30.63 -32.03 -7.86
N LEU A 66 -31.07 -30.94 -7.23
CA LEU A 66 -32.04 -29.99 -7.75
C LEU A 66 -31.33 -28.84 -8.46
N LEU A 67 -31.18 -28.96 -9.79
CA LEU A 67 -30.75 -27.86 -10.64
C LEU A 67 -31.76 -27.71 -11.76
N ASN A 68 -32.70 -26.79 -11.60
CA ASN A 68 -33.51 -26.31 -12.71
C ASN A 68 -33.71 -24.80 -12.64
N ARG A 69 -33.79 -24.23 -13.84
CA ARG A 69 -34.07 -22.82 -14.14
C ARG A 69 -35.46 -22.49 -13.61
N ASP A 70 -35.50 -21.83 -12.47
CA ASP A 70 -36.32 -20.64 -12.20
C ASP A 70 -36.32 -20.45 -10.70
N GLU A 71 -35.59 -19.42 -10.24
CA GLU A 71 -35.85 -18.73 -8.98
C GLU A 71 -34.88 -17.54 -8.89
N LEU A 72 -35.37 -16.40 -9.38
CA LEU A 72 -34.80 -15.07 -9.20
C LEU A 72 -35.58 -14.43 -8.05
N ASP A 73 -35.00 -14.48 -6.87
CA ASP A 73 -34.95 -13.37 -5.92
C ASP A 73 -33.95 -13.76 -4.82
N GLU A 74 -33.39 -12.76 -4.16
CA GLU A 74 -32.34 -12.87 -3.11
C GLU A 74 -30.91 -13.07 -3.61
N PHE A 75 -30.36 -12.04 -4.26
CA PHE A 75 -28.98 -11.64 -3.97
C PHE A 75 -28.81 -10.14 -4.19
N LYS A 76 -28.78 -9.37 -3.08
CA LYS A 76 -28.37 -7.96 -3.08
C LYS A 76 -27.04 -7.87 -2.35
N TRP A 77 -25.94 -8.01 -3.09
CA TRP A 77 -24.72 -7.31 -2.69
C TRP A 77 -24.88 -5.86 -3.15
N SER A 78 -24.46 -4.90 -2.33
CA SER A 78 -24.48 -3.50 -2.73
C SER A 78 -23.35 -3.22 -3.74
N ILE A 79 -23.51 -2.16 -4.53
CA ILE A 79 -22.49 -1.68 -5.49
C ILE A 79 -21.18 -1.39 -4.75
N GLU A 80 -21.30 -0.90 -3.52
CA GLU A 80 -20.21 -0.52 -2.65
C GLU A 80 -19.41 -1.73 -2.14
N ASP A 81 -20.04 -2.88 -1.85
CA ASP A 81 -19.33 -4.08 -1.36
C ASP A 81 -18.37 -4.66 -2.41
N TYR A 82 -18.70 -4.52 -3.70
CA TYR A 82 -17.87 -5.01 -4.81
C TYR A 82 -16.75 -4.05 -5.19
N ILE A 83 -17.02 -2.73 -5.15
CA ILE A 83 -16.02 -1.71 -5.47
C ILE A 83 -14.97 -1.62 -4.35
N LYS A 84 -15.40 -1.66 -3.08
CA LYS A 84 -14.52 -1.58 -1.91
C LYS A 84 -13.50 -2.71 -1.88
N HIS A 85 -13.94 -3.95 -2.06
CA HIS A 85 -13.01 -5.09 -2.15
C HIS A 85 -12.08 -5.04 -3.36
N GLY A 86 -12.52 -4.40 -4.45
CA GLY A 86 -11.71 -4.24 -5.66
C GLY A 86 -10.58 -3.21 -5.53
N GLU A 87 -10.81 -2.13 -4.78
CA GLU A 87 -9.81 -1.11 -4.48
C GLU A 87 -8.75 -1.61 -3.48
N GLU A 88 -9.16 -2.39 -2.47
CA GLU A 88 -8.28 -3.02 -1.46
C GLU A 88 -7.24 -4.01 -2.06
N ASN A 89 -7.46 -4.49 -3.29
CA ASN A 89 -6.61 -5.49 -3.95
C ASN A 89 -5.95 -5.01 -5.24
N LYS A 90 -5.93 -3.68 -5.47
CA LYS A 90 -5.30 -3.05 -6.66
C LYS A 90 -5.78 -3.64 -7.99
N ILE A 91 -7.08 -3.78 -8.13
CA ILE A 91 -7.68 -4.28 -9.38
C ILE A 91 -7.64 -3.19 -10.46
N SER A 92 -7.58 -3.59 -11.74
CA SER A 92 -7.56 -2.64 -12.86
C SER A 92 -8.81 -1.71 -12.88
N ASN A 93 -8.61 -0.43 -13.20
CA ASN A 93 -9.68 0.57 -13.35
C ASN A 93 -10.78 0.16 -14.35
N GLN A 94 -10.45 -0.69 -15.32
CA GLN A 94 -11.45 -1.25 -16.25
C GLN A 94 -12.39 -2.24 -15.55
N TRP A 95 -11.88 -3.07 -14.64
CA TRP A 95 -12.70 -4.00 -13.89
C TRP A 95 -13.52 -3.30 -12.80
N SER A 96 -12.99 -2.27 -12.13
CA SER A 96 -13.80 -1.45 -11.20
C SER A 96 -15.03 -0.84 -11.90
N LYS A 97 -14.88 -0.36 -13.14
CA LYS A 97 -16.01 0.08 -13.97
C LYS A 97 -16.93 -1.06 -14.41
N GLN A 98 -16.40 -2.25 -14.68
CA GLN A 98 -17.25 -3.40 -15.01
C GLN A 98 -18.04 -3.90 -13.79
N LEU A 99 -17.46 -3.82 -12.58
CA LEU A 99 -18.14 -4.07 -11.31
C LEU A 99 -19.25 -3.05 -11.07
N GLU A 100 -18.96 -1.75 -11.24
CA GLU A 100 -19.94 -0.65 -11.14
C GLU A 100 -21.10 -0.83 -12.14
N ASN A 101 -20.82 -1.25 -13.38
CA ASN A 101 -21.84 -1.51 -14.39
C ASN A 101 -22.64 -2.80 -14.13
N ALA A 102 -21.99 -3.85 -13.59
CA ALA A 102 -22.66 -5.09 -13.23
C ALA A 102 -23.58 -4.90 -12.01
N SER A 103 -23.18 -4.04 -11.09
CA SER A 103 -23.91 -3.74 -9.86
C SER A 103 -25.04 -2.71 -10.08
N ALA A 104 -24.94 -1.84 -11.08
CA ALA A 104 -26.02 -0.97 -11.54
C ALA A 104 -27.20 -1.70 -12.21
N LYS A 105 -27.04 -2.98 -12.58
CA LYS A 105 -28.13 -3.80 -13.11
C LYS A 105 -29.02 -4.27 -11.96
N VAL A 106 -30.27 -3.80 -11.95
CA VAL A 106 -31.30 -4.12 -10.93
C VAL A 106 -31.54 -5.63 -10.77
N HIS A 107 -31.21 -6.44 -11.78
CA HIS A 107 -31.29 -7.91 -11.74
C HIS A 107 -30.08 -8.55 -12.44
N ILE A 108 -29.10 -9.04 -11.66
CA ILE A 108 -28.09 -10.00 -12.16
C ILE A 108 -28.53 -11.42 -11.82
N SER A 109 -28.35 -12.37 -12.74
CA SER A 109 -28.62 -13.77 -12.43
C SER A 109 -27.62 -14.31 -11.40
N ARG A 110 -28.02 -15.32 -10.61
CA ARG A 110 -27.15 -15.95 -9.59
C ARG A 110 -25.84 -16.48 -10.19
N LEU A 111 -25.90 -17.04 -11.40
CA LEU A 111 -24.73 -17.49 -12.15
C LEU A 111 -23.80 -16.31 -12.48
N GLU A 112 -24.35 -15.16 -12.89
CA GLU A 112 -23.55 -13.96 -13.17
C GLU A 112 -22.90 -13.40 -11.90
N ALA A 113 -23.61 -13.39 -10.76
CA ALA A 113 -23.04 -12.97 -9.48
C ALA A 113 -21.83 -13.83 -9.07
N MET A 114 -21.96 -15.17 -9.16
CA MET A 114 -20.85 -16.09 -8.87
C MET A 114 -19.68 -15.90 -9.85
N LYS A 115 -19.94 -15.66 -11.14
CA LYS A 115 -18.90 -15.35 -12.13
C LYS A 115 -18.14 -14.07 -11.76
N VAL A 116 -18.84 -13.04 -11.30
CA VAL A 116 -18.24 -11.77 -10.85
C VAL A 116 -17.38 -11.99 -9.60
N GLN A 117 -17.87 -12.74 -8.61
CA GLN A 117 -17.12 -13.06 -7.39
C GLN A 117 -15.84 -13.87 -7.68
N MET A 118 -15.93 -14.89 -8.55
CA MET A 118 -14.76 -15.67 -8.96
C MET A 118 -13.76 -14.80 -9.71
N GLN A 119 -14.24 -13.99 -10.65
CA GLN A 119 -13.40 -13.05 -11.37
C GLN A 119 -12.69 -12.09 -10.42
N HIS A 120 -13.41 -11.54 -9.45
CA HIS A 120 -12.82 -10.68 -8.43
C HIS A 120 -11.63 -11.35 -7.71
N GLN A 121 -11.74 -12.62 -7.30
CA GLN A 121 -10.60 -13.34 -6.71
C GLN A 121 -9.40 -13.44 -7.68
N VAL A 122 -9.65 -13.66 -8.98
CA VAL A 122 -8.59 -13.71 -10.00
C VAL A 122 -7.91 -12.36 -10.19
N GLU A 123 -8.67 -11.27 -10.18
CA GLU A 123 -8.14 -9.90 -10.30
C GLU A 123 -7.24 -9.56 -9.11
N CYS A 124 -7.66 -9.90 -7.88
CA CYS A 124 -6.87 -9.67 -6.66
C CYS A 124 -5.52 -10.41 -6.71
N VAL A 125 -5.53 -11.68 -7.13
CA VAL A 125 -4.30 -12.46 -7.26
C VAL A 125 -3.40 -11.87 -8.36
N SER A 126 -3.98 -11.45 -9.49
CA SER A 126 -3.22 -10.88 -10.61
C SER A 126 -2.54 -9.56 -10.23
N GLY A 127 -3.24 -8.68 -9.50
CA GLY A 127 -2.66 -7.44 -8.98
C GLY A 127 -1.50 -7.70 -8.01
N ARG A 128 -1.69 -8.61 -7.05
CA ARG A 128 -0.63 -9.00 -6.09
C ARG A 128 0.56 -9.69 -6.76
N GLU A 129 0.33 -10.47 -7.80
CA GLU A 129 1.38 -11.11 -8.61
C GLU A 129 2.26 -10.04 -9.29
N VAL A 130 1.64 -9.08 -9.99
CA VAL A 130 2.39 -8.01 -10.67
C VAL A 130 3.21 -7.18 -9.69
N ASP A 131 2.61 -6.78 -8.57
CA ASP A 131 3.29 -6.01 -7.53
C ASP A 131 4.48 -6.76 -6.94
N GLY A 132 4.26 -8.02 -6.56
CA GLY A 132 5.29 -8.85 -5.96
C GLY A 132 6.42 -9.17 -6.93
N LEU A 133 6.09 -9.48 -8.19
CA LEU A 133 7.06 -9.78 -9.23
C LEU A 133 7.87 -8.54 -9.62
N SER A 134 7.24 -7.35 -9.66
CA SER A 134 7.95 -6.08 -9.89
C SER A 134 9.01 -5.85 -8.80
N ARG A 135 8.65 -5.98 -7.51
CA ARG A 135 9.61 -5.86 -6.40
C ARG A 135 10.71 -6.90 -6.46
N LEU A 136 10.39 -8.15 -6.80
CA LEU A 136 11.38 -9.21 -6.97
C LEU A 136 12.38 -8.85 -8.07
N ILE A 137 11.89 -8.45 -9.24
CA ILE A 137 12.71 -8.10 -10.40
C ILE A 137 13.58 -6.87 -10.11
N GLU A 138 13.00 -5.80 -9.57
CA GLU A 138 13.72 -4.59 -9.15
C GLU A 138 14.89 -4.95 -8.24
N SER A 139 14.60 -5.76 -7.23
CA SER A 139 15.58 -6.18 -6.25
C SER A 139 16.64 -7.10 -6.87
N THR A 140 16.27 -8.06 -7.72
CA THR A 140 17.22 -8.97 -8.40
C THR A 140 18.11 -8.25 -9.40
N TYR A 141 17.58 -7.31 -10.19
CA TYR A 141 18.38 -6.49 -11.10
C TYR A 141 19.41 -5.67 -10.32
N THR A 142 18.93 -4.97 -9.29
CA THR A 142 19.73 -4.09 -8.45
C THR A 142 20.81 -4.85 -7.68
N ASP A 143 20.44 -5.98 -7.06
CA ASP A 143 21.38 -6.84 -6.35
C ASP A 143 22.42 -7.42 -7.30
N SER A 144 22.02 -7.91 -8.48
CA SER A 144 22.95 -8.46 -9.47
C SER A 144 23.97 -7.42 -9.92
N TYR A 145 23.52 -6.20 -10.24
CA TYR A 145 24.38 -5.10 -10.65
C TYR A 145 25.36 -4.69 -9.54
N TYR A 146 24.87 -4.34 -8.33
CA TYR A 146 25.72 -3.84 -7.25
C TYR A 146 26.62 -4.91 -6.64
N ARG A 147 26.16 -6.17 -6.55
CA ARG A 147 27.02 -7.26 -6.07
C ARG A 147 28.11 -7.57 -7.07
N SER A 148 27.82 -7.55 -8.36
CA SER A 148 28.86 -7.65 -9.39
C SER A 148 29.88 -6.53 -9.23
N MET A 149 29.45 -5.26 -9.14
CA MET A 149 30.34 -4.13 -8.87
C MET A 149 31.23 -4.35 -7.64
N TYR A 150 30.64 -4.77 -6.53
CA TYR A 150 31.37 -5.06 -5.30
C TYR A 150 32.42 -6.16 -5.46
N GLU A 151 32.08 -7.28 -6.10
CA GLU A 151 33.03 -8.39 -6.29
C GLU A 151 34.22 -7.98 -7.18
N PHE A 152 33.96 -7.24 -8.26
CA PHE A 152 35.02 -6.74 -9.14
C PHE A 152 35.92 -5.72 -8.45
N GLN A 153 35.34 -4.80 -7.69
CA GLN A 153 36.12 -3.84 -6.91
C GLN A 153 36.94 -4.51 -5.80
N LYS A 154 36.41 -5.56 -5.18
CA LYS A 154 37.13 -6.36 -4.18
C LYS A 154 38.29 -7.16 -4.77
N PHE A 155 38.14 -7.64 -6.01
CA PHE A 155 39.16 -8.40 -6.72
C PHE A 155 40.26 -7.53 -7.36
N GLY A 156 40.22 -6.22 -7.17
CA GLY A 156 41.22 -5.30 -7.72
C GLY A 156 41.03 -5.00 -9.21
N VAL A 157 39.88 -5.37 -9.82
CA VAL A 157 39.50 -4.84 -11.13
C VAL A 157 39.10 -3.39 -10.94
N VAL A 158 39.94 -2.51 -11.47
CA VAL A 158 39.86 -1.09 -11.20
C VAL A 158 39.54 -0.31 -12.47
N GLY A 159 38.39 0.36 -12.43
CA GLY A 159 37.74 1.11 -13.51
C GLY A 159 36.25 0.79 -13.35
N SER A 160 35.33 1.70 -13.08
CA SER A 160 35.17 3.10 -13.50
C SER A 160 34.32 3.81 -12.43
N SER A 161 33.98 5.09 -12.61
CA SER A 161 32.77 5.60 -11.96
C SER A 161 31.59 4.73 -12.43
N PHE A 162 30.95 4.00 -11.52
CA PHE A 162 29.75 3.24 -11.84
C PHE A 162 28.51 4.10 -11.61
N SER A 163 27.45 3.83 -12.37
CA SER A 163 26.20 4.55 -12.29
C SER A 163 25.45 4.14 -11.02
N ILE A 164 24.91 5.11 -10.30
CA ILE A 164 23.89 4.81 -9.30
C ILE A 164 22.59 4.60 -10.04
N LEU A 165 21.99 3.43 -9.86
CA LEU A 165 20.68 3.12 -10.41
C LEU A 165 19.61 3.91 -9.65
N ASP A 166 18.94 4.84 -10.33
CA ASP A 166 17.73 5.46 -9.81
C ASP A 166 16.48 4.63 -10.14
N GLU A 167 15.40 4.88 -9.38
CA GLU A 167 14.15 4.14 -9.53
C GLU A 167 13.55 4.29 -10.94
N LYS A 168 13.72 5.46 -11.58
CA LYS A 168 13.19 5.72 -12.93
C LYS A 168 13.89 4.86 -13.98
N THR A 169 15.20 4.68 -13.83
CA THR A 169 16.05 3.88 -14.70
C THR A 169 15.71 2.41 -14.53
N ILE A 170 15.56 1.95 -13.29
CA ILE A 170 15.12 0.58 -12.99
C ILE A 170 13.73 0.32 -13.59
N ALA A 171 12.75 1.20 -13.34
CA ALA A 171 11.41 1.09 -13.90
C ALA A 171 11.40 1.08 -15.44
N LYS A 172 12.26 1.89 -16.08
CA LYS A 172 12.42 1.91 -17.55
C LYS A 172 13.02 0.61 -18.09
N ILE A 173 13.95 0.01 -17.37
CA ILE A 173 14.56 -1.27 -17.76
C ILE A 173 13.54 -2.40 -17.64
N ILE A 174 12.79 -2.43 -16.53
CA ILE A 174 11.81 -3.48 -16.23
C ILE A 174 10.59 -3.41 -17.15
N SER A 175 10.20 -2.20 -17.57
CA SER A 175 9.12 -2.00 -18.53
C SER A 175 9.51 -2.31 -19.98
N LYS A 176 10.79 -2.58 -20.26
CA LYS A 176 11.24 -2.94 -21.60
C LYS A 176 11.00 -4.44 -21.85
N PRO A 177 10.20 -4.81 -22.86
CA PRO A 177 10.02 -6.21 -23.21
C PRO A 177 11.34 -6.81 -23.74
N TRP A 178 11.61 -8.05 -23.35
CA TRP A 178 12.79 -8.81 -23.79
C TRP A 178 12.45 -10.13 -24.49
N THR A 179 11.20 -10.55 -24.38
CA THR A 179 10.73 -11.80 -24.98
C THR A 179 10.38 -11.62 -26.46
N ALA A 180 10.43 -12.69 -27.26
CA ALA A 180 10.25 -12.63 -28.71
C ALA A 180 8.86 -12.15 -29.16
N ASP A 181 7.83 -12.30 -28.32
CA ASP A 181 6.48 -11.76 -28.54
C ASP A 181 6.34 -10.29 -28.10
N ASN A 182 7.44 -9.64 -27.70
CA ASN A 182 7.54 -8.25 -27.29
C ASN A 182 6.61 -7.88 -26.12
N LYS A 183 6.37 -8.82 -25.21
CA LYS A 183 5.56 -8.63 -24.01
C LYS A 183 6.40 -8.59 -22.74
N THR A 184 6.01 -7.74 -21.82
CA THR A 184 6.48 -7.72 -20.44
C THR A 184 5.78 -8.79 -19.59
N PHE A 185 6.30 -9.09 -18.40
CA PHE A 185 5.63 -9.99 -17.46
C PHE A 185 4.23 -9.48 -17.07
N SER A 186 4.07 -8.16 -16.88
CA SER A 186 2.79 -7.54 -16.53
C SER A 186 1.77 -7.74 -17.65
N GLU A 187 2.15 -7.48 -18.91
CA GLU A 187 1.28 -7.74 -20.07
C GLU A 187 0.95 -9.22 -20.23
N ARG A 188 1.85 -10.13 -19.83
CA ARG A 188 1.60 -11.57 -19.85
C ARG A 188 0.60 -11.99 -18.77
N ILE A 189 0.69 -11.42 -17.57
CA ILE A 189 -0.27 -11.65 -16.48
C ILE A 189 -1.64 -11.12 -16.88
N TRP A 190 -1.74 -9.83 -17.23
CA TRP A 190 -3.01 -9.17 -17.56
C TRP A 190 -3.62 -9.63 -18.89
N GLY A 191 -2.79 -9.88 -19.89
CA GLY A 191 -3.21 -10.19 -21.25
C GLY A 191 -3.39 -11.68 -21.54
N LYS A 192 -2.86 -12.58 -20.69
CA LYS A 192 -2.97 -14.03 -20.90
C LYS A 192 -3.41 -14.79 -19.66
N HIS A 193 -2.62 -14.78 -18.58
CA HIS A 193 -2.88 -15.65 -17.42
C HIS A 193 -4.22 -15.34 -16.76
N ARG A 194 -4.50 -14.06 -16.48
CA ARG A 194 -5.76 -13.59 -15.92
C ARG A 194 -6.98 -13.93 -16.80
N PRO A 195 -7.05 -13.50 -18.08
CA PRO A 195 -8.23 -13.77 -18.90
C PRO A 195 -8.46 -15.26 -19.15
N GLU A 196 -7.40 -16.07 -19.29
CA GLU A 196 -7.53 -17.53 -19.39
C GLU A 196 -8.15 -18.11 -18.12
N LEU A 197 -7.65 -17.74 -16.94
CA LEU A 197 -8.20 -18.22 -15.67
C LEU A 197 -9.67 -17.80 -15.51
N ILE A 198 -10.00 -16.52 -15.72
CA ILE A 198 -11.38 -16.03 -15.66
C ILE A 198 -12.28 -16.84 -16.59
N SER A 199 -11.89 -16.99 -17.85
CA SER A 199 -12.68 -17.72 -18.85
C SER A 199 -12.93 -19.16 -18.41
N LYS A 200 -11.90 -19.85 -17.93
CA LYS A 200 -12.04 -21.24 -17.46
C LYS A 200 -12.95 -21.36 -16.23
N LEU A 201 -12.75 -20.52 -15.21
CA LEU A 201 -13.62 -20.54 -14.01
C LEU A 201 -15.09 -20.27 -14.38
N GLN A 202 -15.33 -19.27 -15.25
CA GLN A 202 -16.68 -18.92 -15.69
C GLN A 202 -17.33 -20.02 -16.55
N ASN A 203 -16.54 -20.70 -17.39
CA ASN A 203 -17.00 -21.82 -18.21
C ASN A 203 -17.28 -23.06 -17.36
N ASP A 204 -16.38 -23.42 -16.44
CA ASP A 204 -16.56 -24.55 -15.52
C ASP A 204 -17.81 -24.37 -14.67
N LEU A 205 -18.02 -23.15 -14.15
CA LEU A 205 -19.22 -22.81 -13.40
C LEU A 205 -20.49 -22.89 -14.28
N ALA A 206 -20.47 -22.30 -15.47
CA ALA A 206 -21.62 -22.33 -16.38
C ALA A 206 -21.97 -23.76 -16.82
N TYR A 207 -20.97 -24.58 -17.13
CA TYR A 207 -21.19 -25.96 -17.53
C TYR A 207 -21.67 -26.83 -16.38
N ALA A 208 -21.14 -26.64 -15.17
CA ALA A 208 -21.63 -27.35 -13.99
C ALA A 208 -23.10 -27.03 -13.72
N PHE A 209 -23.48 -25.76 -13.89
CA PHE A 209 -24.86 -25.30 -13.76
C PHE A 209 -25.80 -25.92 -14.80
N ILE A 210 -25.37 -26.01 -16.06
CA ILE A 210 -26.17 -26.60 -17.15
C ILE A 210 -26.34 -28.11 -16.97
N ARG A 211 -25.29 -28.80 -16.51
CA ARG A 211 -25.24 -30.27 -16.45
C ARG A 211 -25.77 -30.87 -15.15
N GLY A 212 -25.85 -30.06 -14.09
CA GLY A 212 -26.12 -30.60 -12.78
C GLY A 212 -24.91 -31.25 -12.11
N ASP A 213 -23.68 -30.79 -12.42
CA ASP A 213 -22.45 -31.41 -11.91
C ASP A 213 -22.38 -31.35 -10.37
N ASN A 214 -21.74 -32.34 -9.75
CA ASN A 214 -21.56 -32.36 -8.29
C ASN A 214 -20.70 -31.16 -7.82
N PRO A 215 -21.11 -30.39 -6.80
CA PRO A 215 -20.32 -29.30 -6.22
C PRO A 215 -18.86 -29.64 -5.95
N ASN A 216 -18.60 -30.85 -5.45
CA ASN A 216 -17.26 -31.27 -5.08
C ASN A 216 -16.38 -31.44 -6.32
N GLU A 217 -16.95 -31.86 -7.44
CA GLU A 217 -16.26 -31.96 -8.73
C GLU A 217 -16.00 -30.58 -9.32
N LEU A 218 -16.95 -29.65 -9.21
CA LEU A 218 -16.74 -28.25 -9.59
C LEU A 218 -15.60 -27.62 -8.76
N VAL A 219 -15.64 -27.77 -7.43
CA VAL A 219 -14.57 -27.31 -6.52
C VAL A 219 -13.22 -27.90 -6.91
N ALA A 220 -13.15 -29.19 -7.25
CA ALA A 220 -11.92 -29.82 -7.70
C ALA A 220 -11.40 -29.24 -9.04
N LYS A 221 -12.28 -28.91 -9.99
CA LYS A 221 -11.90 -28.24 -11.25
C LYS A 221 -11.36 -26.83 -10.98
N ILE A 222 -12.07 -26.03 -10.17
CA ILE A 222 -11.66 -24.67 -9.79
C ILE A 222 -10.27 -24.69 -9.14
N ARG A 223 -10.04 -25.58 -8.16
CA ARG A 223 -8.72 -25.79 -7.55
C ARG A 223 -7.63 -26.09 -8.57
N LYS A 224 -7.93 -26.96 -9.53
CA LYS A 224 -6.99 -27.35 -10.58
C LYS A 224 -6.65 -26.16 -11.47
N GLU A 225 -7.61 -25.31 -11.84
CA GLU A 225 -7.33 -24.14 -12.65
C GLU A 225 -6.45 -23.11 -11.93
N PHE A 226 -6.71 -22.85 -10.64
CA PHE A 226 -5.82 -22.03 -9.82
C PHE A 226 -4.42 -22.65 -9.70
N ASP A 227 -4.29 -23.97 -9.54
CA ASP A 227 -2.98 -24.65 -9.45
C ASP A 227 -2.20 -24.60 -10.78
N VAL A 228 -2.90 -24.66 -11.93
CA VAL A 228 -2.28 -24.47 -13.26
C VAL A 228 -1.76 -23.04 -13.41
N THR A 229 -2.57 -22.02 -13.13
CA THR A 229 -2.15 -20.62 -13.24
C THR A 229 -1.04 -20.28 -12.24
N LYS A 230 -1.09 -20.83 -11.01
CA LYS A 230 0.01 -20.72 -10.04
C LYS A 230 1.34 -21.26 -10.60
N ARG A 231 1.33 -22.43 -11.26
CA ARG A 231 2.55 -22.98 -11.91
C ARG A 231 3.04 -22.10 -13.06
N GLN A 232 2.13 -21.48 -13.81
CA GLN A 232 2.50 -20.51 -14.85
C GLN A 232 3.16 -19.26 -14.23
N ALA A 233 2.63 -18.77 -13.12
CA ALA A 233 3.20 -17.65 -12.38
C ALA A 233 4.58 -17.98 -11.78
N GLU A 234 4.77 -19.20 -11.26
CA GLU A 234 6.09 -19.69 -10.82
C GLU A 234 7.12 -19.70 -11.98
N ASN A 235 6.72 -20.24 -13.14
CA ASN A 235 7.58 -20.24 -14.33
C ASN A 235 7.98 -18.83 -14.73
N LEU A 236 7.01 -17.90 -14.71
CA LEU A 236 7.22 -16.50 -15.04
C LEU A 236 8.22 -15.88 -14.06
N ALA A 237 7.97 -16.00 -12.75
CA ALA A 237 8.85 -15.43 -11.71
C ALA A 237 10.30 -15.93 -11.84
N LEU A 238 10.51 -17.24 -11.95
CA LEU A 238 11.85 -17.81 -12.09
C LEU A 238 12.56 -17.37 -13.38
N THR A 239 11.81 -17.27 -14.48
CA THR A 239 12.38 -16.89 -15.79
C THR A 239 12.73 -15.41 -15.85
N GLU A 240 11.83 -14.54 -15.37
CA GLU A 240 12.06 -13.10 -15.30
C GLU A 240 13.21 -12.78 -14.33
N SER A 241 13.26 -13.41 -13.16
CA SER A 241 14.41 -13.25 -12.24
C SER A 241 15.73 -13.65 -12.88
N ALA A 242 15.78 -14.77 -13.61
CA ALA A 242 16.99 -15.19 -14.31
C ALA A 242 17.41 -14.18 -15.40
N PHE A 243 16.45 -13.66 -16.17
CA PHE A 243 16.71 -12.63 -17.18
C PHE A 243 17.26 -11.34 -16.57
N PHE A 244 16.56 -10.78 -15.58
CA PHE A 244 16.95 -9.50 -14.99
C PHE A 244 18.22 -9.60 -14.14
N ARG A 245 18.53 -10.79 -13.60
CA ARG A 245 19.85 -11.06 -13.00
C ARG A 245 20.96 -10.89 -14.03
N GLU A 246 20.86 -11.57 -15.17
CA GLU A 246 21.86 -11.49 -16.25
C GLU A 246 21.89 -10.10 -16.91
N ALA A 247 20.75 -9.41 -17.01
CA ALA A 247 20.72 -8.03 -17.47
C ALA A 247 21.51 -7.09 -16.52
N GLY A 248 21.36 -7.26 -15.21
CA GLY A 248 22.14 -6.52 -14.21
C GLY A 248 23.64 -6.85 -14.28
N THR A 249 23.98 -8.13 -14.45
CA THR A 249 25.37 -8.59 -14.66
C THR A 249 25.96 -7.99 -15.94
N LYS A 250 25.23 -8.00 -17.04
CA LYS A 250 25.62 -7.37 -18.30
C LYS A 250 25.88 -5.88 -18.12
N GLN A 251 25.01 -5.14 -17.42
CA GLN A 251 25.26 -3.73 -17.16
C GLN A 251 26.56 -3.55 -16.35
N ALA A 252 26.79 -4.39 -15.34
CA ALA A 252 28.01 -4.34 -14.57
C ALA A 252 29.25 -4.61 -15.45
N TYR A 253 29.21 -5.62 -16.30
CA TYR A 253 30.29 -5.94 -17.24
C TYR A 253 30.63 -4.77 -18.16
N ASN A 254 29.62 -4.09 -18.70
CA ASN A 254 29.83 -2.91 -19.56
C ASN A 254 30.51 -1.76 -18.81
N GLU A 255 30.07 -1.47 -17.59
CA GLU A 255 30.62 -0.37 -16.78
C GLU A 255 32.02 -0.67 -16.22
N LEU A 256 32.31 -1.95 -15.97
CA LEU A 256 33.60 -2.45 -15.51
C LEU A 256 34.60 -2.73 -16.64
N GLY A 257 34.17 -2.59 -17.90
CA GLY A 257 35.04 -2.85 -19.06
C GLY A 257 35.42 -4.32 -19.23
N VAL A 258 34.54 -5.25 -18.84
CA VAL A 258 34.73 -6.68 -19.06
C VAL A 258 34.53 -6.97 -20.55
N ASN A 259 35.61 -7.29 -21.26
CA ASN A 259 35.56 -7.47 -22.72
C ASN A 259 34.92 -8.80 -23.13
N ARG A 260 35.17 -9.88 -22.37
CA ARG A 260 34.64 -11.22 -22.66
C ARG A 260 34.04 -11.87 -21.41
N TYR A 261 33.07 -12.73 -21.65
CA TYR A 261 32.44 -13.54 -20.62
C TYR A 261 32.38 -15.01 -21.06
N GLU A 262 32.40 -15.89 -20.09
CA GLU A 262 32.21 -17.32 -20.25
C GLU A 262 30.85 -17.72 -19.67
N ILE A 263 30.19 -18.69 -20.29
CA ILE A 263 28.98 -19.30 -19.73
C ILE A 263 29.37 -20.31 -18.65
N ASN A 264 28.84 -20.13 -17.45
CA ASN A 264 28.93 -21.09 -16.36
C ASN A 264 27.57 -21.79 -16.19
N GLY A 265 27.46 -22.98 -16.75
CA GLY A 265 26.31 -23.85 -16.60
C GLY A 265 26.28 -24.49 -15.22
N THR A 266 25.12 -24.47 -14.56
CA THR A 266 24.90 -25.30 -13.37
C THR A 266 24.89 -26.76 -13.83
N LEU A 267 25.99 -27.51 -13.65
CA LEU A 267 26.13 -28.91 -14.05
C LEU A 267 25.66 -29.86 -12.93
N ASP A 268 24.36 -29.92 -12.70
CA ASP A 268 23.74 -30.90 -11.81
C ASP A 268 22.97 -31.98 -12.60
N ASN A 269 22.38 -32.94 -11.89
CA ASN A 269 21.68 -34.06 -12.51
C ASN A 269 20.41 -33.65 -13.29
N VAL A 270 20.04 -32.37 -13.30
CA VAL A 270 18.84 -31.84 -13.99
C VAL A 270 19.18 -30.72 -15.00
N THR A 271 20.45 -30.51 -15.32
CA THR A 271 20.87 -29.59 -16.39
C THR A 271 20.34 -30.06 -17.74
N CYS A 272 19.70 -29.17 -18.50
CA CYS A 272 19.25 -29.51 -19.84
C CYS A 272 20.40 -29.49 -20.86
N GLY A 273 20.23 -30.20 -21.98
CA GLY A 273 21.26 -30.30 -23.03
C GLY A 273 21.73 -28.95 -23.58
N VAL A 274 20.84 -27.96 -23.74
CA VAL A 274 21.21 -26.61 -24.19
C VAL A 274 22.21 -25.95 -23.22
N CYS A 275 22.00 -26.11 -21.93
CA CYS A 275 22.87 -25.53 -20.91
C CYS A 275 24.20 -26.26 -20.80
N GLN A 276 24.22 -27.58 -21.01
CA GLN A 276 25.45 -28.36 -21.11
C GLN A 276 26.26 -27.97 -22.34
N ASP A 277 25.60 -27.76 -23.48
CA ASP A 277 26.25 -27.38 -24.74
C ASP A 277 26.83 -25.96 -24.70
N MET A 278 26.19 -25.06 -23.95
CA MET A 278 26.63 -23.67 -23.79
C MET A 278 27.70 -23.51 -22.71
N ASP A 279 27.82 -24.43 -21.75
CA ASP A 279 28.82 -24.36 -20.67
C ASP A 279 30.25 -24.23 -21.23
N GLY A 280 31.03 -23.32 -20.65
CA GLY A 280 32.41 -23.06 -21.04
C GLY A 280 32.60 -22.29 -22.35
N ARG A 281 31.52 -21.92 -23.06
CA ARG A 281 31.64 -21.06 -24.26
C ARG A 281 31.95 -19.62 -23.86
N VAL A 282 32.87 -19.01 -24.60
CA VAL A 282 33.31 -17.63 -24.39
C VAL A 282 32.76 -16.74 -25.51
N PHE A 283 32.26 -15.56 -25.13
CA PHE A 283 31.70 -14.57 -26.04
C PHE A 283 32.21 -13.16 -25.70
N GLU A 284 32.17 -12.26 -26.69
CA GLU A 284 32.41 -10.83 -26.48
C GLU A 284 31.23 -10.19 -25.76
N THR A 285 31.50 -9.39 -24.72
CA THR A 285 30.47 -8.66 -23.95
C THR A 285 29.73 -7.64 -24.83
N SER A 286 30.40 -7.06 -25.83
CA SER A 286 29.77 -6.17 -26.81
C SER A 286 28.61 -6.82 -27.56
N ASP A 287 28.71 -8.14 -27.75
CA ASP A 287 27.74 -8.95 -28.48
C ASP A 287 26.76 -9.65 -27.52
N MET A 288 26.84 -9.40 -26.22
CA MET A 288 26.02 -10.06 -25.22
C MET A 288 24.54 -9.71 -25.42
N VAL A 289 23.74 -10.70 -25.76
CA VAL A 289 22.29 -10.66 -25.88
C VAL A 289 21.71 -11.68 -24.90
N VAL A 290 21.22 -11.17 -23.78
CA VAL A 290 20.55 -11.94 -22.72
C VAL A 290 19.36 -12.69 -23.34
N GLY A 291 19.31 -14.01 -23.14
CA GLY A 291 18.34 -14.91 -23.77
C GLY A 291 18.77 -15.55 -25.09
N MET A 292 19.93 -15.17 -25.65
CA MET A 292 20.47 -15.76 -26.89
C MET A 292 21.85 -16.38 -26.68
N ASN A 293 22.88 -15.57 -26.50
CA ASN A 293 24.26 -16.01 -26.21
C ASN A 293 24.66 -15.80 -24.75
N SER A 294 23.73 -15.29 -23.93
CA SER A 294 23.82 -15.25 -22.46
C SER A 294 22.53 -15.81 -21.85
N PRO A 295 22.57 -16.41 -20.65
CA PRO A 295 21.37 -16.95 -20.00
C PRO A 295 20.32 -15.85 -19.74
N PRO A 296 19.04 -16.20 -19.50
CA PRO A 296 18.47 -17.54 -19.47
C PRO A 296 18.22 -18.10 -20.88
N PHE A 297 18.69 -19.31 -21.17
CA PHE A 297 18.45 -19.96 -22.48
C PHE A 297 17.09 -20.65 -22.59
N HIS A 298 16.43 -20.88 -21.45
CA HIS A 298 15.14 -21.54 -21.34
C HIS A 298 14.42 -21.09 -20.05
N CYS A 299 13.15 -21.44 -19.91
CA CYS A 299 12.41 -21.17 -18.67
C CYS A 299 13.09 -21.83 -17.47
N ARG A 300 13.14 -21.12 -16.32
CA ARG A 300 13.83 -21.56 -15.09
C ARG A 300 15.33 -21.87 -15.28
N CYS A 301 16.00 -21.22 -16.22
CA CYS A 301 17.44 -21.39 -16.41
C CYS A 301 18.22 -20.89 -15.18
N ARG A 302 19.18 -21.69 -14.72
CA ARG A 302 20.08 -21.41 -13.58
C ARG A 302 21.52 -21.11 -14.00
N CYS A 303 21.79 -21.12 -15.32
CA CYS A 303 23.12 -20.79 -15.82
C CYS A 303 23.43 -19.32 -15.56
N THR A 304 24.70 -19.01 -15.33
CA THR A 304 25.17 -17.65 -15.15
C THR A 304 26.28 -17.32 -16.14
N SER A 305 26.46 -16.04 -16.47
CA SER A 305 27.71 -15.57 -17.07
C SER A 305 28.77 -15.32 -15.99
N VAL A 306 30.04 -15.52 -16.33
CA VAL A 306 31.22 -15.17 -15.51
C VAL A 306 32.20 -14.38 -16.37
N PRO A 307 32.96 -13.42 -15.81
CA PRO A 307 33.99 -12.73 -16.58
C PRO A 307 35.08 -13.70 -17.05
N TYR A 308 35.54 -13.51 -18.28
CA TYR A 308 36.66 -14.26 -18.85
C TYR A 308 37.84 -13.33 -19.09
N PHE A 309 39.00 -13.68 -18.53
CA PHE A 309 40.26 -12.94 -18.69
C PHE A 309 41.30 -13.88 -19.32
N ASP A 310 42.03 -13.41 -20.33
CA ASP A 310 43.23 -14.12 -20.79
C ASP A 310 44.30 -14.08 -19.69
N ASP A 311 45.23 -15.04 -19.71
CA ASP A 311 46.16 -15.43 -18.64
C ASP A 311 47.14 -14.35 -18.09
N GLU A 312 46.93 -13.07 -18.35
CA GLU A 312 47.76 -11.94 -17.90
C GLU A 312 47.25 -11.23 -16.62
N PHE A 313 46.07 -11.56 -16.09
CA PHE A 313 45.58 -10.94 -14.85
C PHE A 313 46.31 -11.50 -13.62
N THR A 314 47.45 -10.92 -13.25
CA THR A 314 48.13 -11.19 -11.98
C THR A 314 47.51 -10.38 -10.85
N GLN A 315 47.39 -10.99 -9.67
CA GLN A 315 46.78 -10.45 -8.45
C GLN A 315 47.49 -9.18 -7.92
N ASP A 316 48.64 -8.83 -8.50
CA ASP A 316 49.55 -7.77 -8.06
C ASP A 316 49.48 -6.48 -8.91
N GLU A 317 48.71 -6.44 -10.01
CA GLU A 317 48.49 -5.19 -10.75
C GLU A 317 47.47 -4.28 -10.06
N THR A 318 47.96 -3.52 -9.08
CA THR A 318 47.20 -2.43 -8.44
C THR A 318 46.97 -1.31 -9.43
N ARG A 319 45.75 -1.19 -9.94
CA ARG A 319 45.27 0.03 -10.60
C ARG A 319 44.24 0.72 -9.69
N ALA A 320 44.06 2.03 -9.85
CA ALA A 320 43.40 2.87 -8.85
C ALA A 320 42.06 3.47 -9.36
N ALA A 321 41.00 3.55 -8.54
CA ALA A 321 39.61 3.78 -9.02
C ALA A 321 39.20 5.25 -8.92
N ARG A 322 38.66 5.89 -9.95
CA ARG A 322 38.38 7.34 -9.88
C ARG A 322 37.03 7.66 -9.23
N ASP A 323 37.00 8.64 -8.32
CA ASP A 323 35.80 9.24 -7.72
C ASP A 323 35.10 10.22 -8.69
N GLU A 324 34.02 10.86 -8.25
CA GLU A 324 33.26 11.87 -9.03
C GLU A 324 34.13 13.05 -9.52
N ASN A 325 35.31 13.26 -8.94
CA ASN A 325 36.28 14.29 -9.30
C ASN A 325 37.47 13.74 -10.11
N GLY A 326 37.44 12.47 -10.50
CA GLY A 326 38.54 11.82 -11.22
C GLY A 326 39.69 11.31 -10.33
N LYS A 327 39.55 11.33 -9.00
CA LYS A 327 40.62 10.95 -8.04
C LYS A 327 40.55 9.50 -7.62
N TYR A 328 41.70 8.86 -7.55
CA TYR A 328 41.85 7.46 -7.18
C TYR A 328 41.40 7.08 -5.74
N TYR A 329 40.63 6.01 -5.58
CA TYR A 329 40.16 5.34 -4.36
C TYR A 329 40.29 3.82 -4.49
N THR A 330 40.36 3.12 -3.37
CA THR A 330 40.46 1.65 -3.29
C THR A 330 39.43 1.12 -2.31
N VAL A 331 38.83 -0.04 -2.61
CA VAL A 331 37.96 -0.77 -1.68
C VAL A 331 38.82 -1.74 -0.88
N PRO A 332 38.89 -1.65 0.46
CA PRO A 332 39.63 -2.60 1.28
C PRO A 332 39.12 -4.04 1.09
N ALA A 333 40.02 -5.02 1.03
CA ALA A 333 39.67 -6.43 0.81
C ALA A 333 38.82 -7.04 1.94
N ASP A 334 38.86 -6.45 3.14
CA ASP A 334 38.10 -6.84 4.33
C ASP A 334 36.73 -6.15 4.44
N MET A 335 36.45 -5.12 3.62
CA MET A 335 35.18 -4.40 3.62
C MET A 335 34.04 -5.34 3.21
N LYS A 336 32.97 -5.37 4.00
CA LYS A 336 31.78 -6.19 3.72
C LYS A 336 30.83 -5.47 2.77
N TYR A 337 30.04 -6.24 2.00
CA TYR A 337 29.06 -5.68 1.05
C TYR A 337 28.12 -4.61 1.65
N PRO A 338 27.54 -4.76 2.88
CA PRO A 338 26.69 -3.72 3.46
C PRO A 338 27.42 -2.40 3.70
N GLU A 339 28.68 -2.46 4.18
CA GLU A 339 29.52 -1.29 4.42
C GLU A 339 29.88 -0.61 3.10
N TRP A 340 30.19 -1.41 2.08
CA TRP A 340 30.46 -0.92 0.73
C TRP A 340 29.23 -0.23 0.13
N LYS A 341 28.05 -0.85 0.20
CA LYS A 341 26.81 -0.30 -0.34
C LYS A 341 26.48 1.03 0.34
N SER A 342 26.55 1.09 1.68
CA SER A 342 26.27 2.31 2.42
C SER A 342 27.19 3.47 1.99
N LYS A 343 28.49 3.21 1.86
CA LYS A 343 29.49 4.24 1.55
C LYS A 343 29.50 4.68 0.09
N TYR A 344 29.33 3.75 -0.85
CA TYR A 344 29.55 4.04 -2.27
C TYR A 344 28.26 4.12 -3.08
N VAL A 345 27.17 3.50 -2.61
CA VAL A 345 25.86 3.54 -3.27
C VAL A 345 24.95 4.51 -2.54
N ASP A 346 24.64 4.29 -1.27
CA ASP A 346 23.60 5.02 -0.56
C ASP A 346 23.99 6.50 -0.31
N GLU A 347 25.24 6.77 0.06
CA GLU A 347 25.76 8.14 0.20
C GLU A 347 25.72 8.91 -1.13
N ARG A 348 26.11 8.28 -2.24
CA ARG A 348 26.09 8.90 -3.58
C ARG A 348 24.67 9.06 -4.12
N PHE A 349 23.80 8.07 -3.89
CA PHE A 349 22.38 8.14 -4.22
C PHE A 349 21.72 9.30 -3.50
N THR A 350 21.98 9.44 -2.19
CA THR A 350 21.46 10.55 -1.38
C THR A 350 21.99 11.91 -1.85
N LYS A 351 23.24 11.97 -2.31
CA LYS A 351 23.84 13.19 -2.88
C LYS A 351 23.25 13.51 -4.26
N GLY A 352 23.08 12.52 -5.13
CA GLY A 352 22.43 12.66 -6.44
C GLY A 352 20.96 13.04 -6.33
N ILE A 353 20.22 12.47 -5.37
CA ILE A 353 18.86 12.90 -5.01
C ILE A 353 18.87 14.37 -4.60
N LYS A 354 19.80 14.81 -3.74
CA LYS A 354 19.89 16.23 -3.36
C LYS A 354 20.12 17.14 -4.57
N ASP A 355 21.00 16.73 -5.49
CA ASP A 355 21.33 17.53 -6.69
C ASP A 355 20.21 17.52 -7.77
N ASP A 356 19.45 16.41 -7.89
CA ASP A 356 18.31 16.28 -8.81
C ASP A 356 17.02 16.90 -8.24
N ILE A 357 16.82 16.90 -6.91
CA ILE A 357 15.74 17.67 -6.27
C ILE A 357 16.00 19.18 -6.43
N ILE A 358 17.26 19.62 -6.44
CA ILE A 358 17.61 21.03 -6.75
C ILE A 358 17.24 21.38 -8.21
N LYS A 359 17.07 20.40 -9.11
CA LYS A 359 16.67 20.60 -10.52
C LYS A 359 15.21 20.29 -10.85
N ALA A 360 14.51 19.50 -10.04
CA ALA A 360 13.11 19.16 -10.23
C ALA A 360 12.30 19.60 -9.01
N ASN A 361 11.49 20.65 -9.18
CA ASN A 361 10.55 21.17 -8.18
C ASN A 361 9.51 20.11 -7.74
N LYS A 362 9.91 19.17 -6.89
CA LYS A 362 9.04 18.39 -6.00
C LYS A 362 9.38 18.83 -4.58
N GLU A 363 8.40 19.30 -3.83
CA GLU A 363 8.63 19.67 -2.43
C GLU A 363 9.01 18.43 -1.65
N VAL A 364 10.24 18.41 -1.13
CA VAL A 364 10.78 17.33 -0.31
C VAL A 364 11.10 17.92 1.06
N ILE A 365 10.61 17.27 2.10
CA ILE A 365 10.90 17.62 3.47
C ILE A 365 12.25 17.00 3.81
N TYR A 366 13.29 17.83 3.78
CA TYR A 366 14.64 17.40 4.17
C TYR A 366 14.75 17.13 5.67
N ASN A 367 13.92 17.80 6.49
CA ASN A 367 14.07 17.79 7.93
C ASN A 367 12.85 18.37 8.66
N LEU A 368 12.45 17.74 9.78
CA LEU A 368 11.53 18.27 10.79
C LEU A 368 12.29 18.33 12.12
N GLU A 369 12.92 19.47 12.43
CA GLU A 369 13.80 19.64 13.58
C GLU A 369 13.10 19.36 14.92
N LYS A 370 11.82 19.74 15.05
CA LYS A 370 11.02 19.53 16.25
C LYS A 370 10.74 18.06 16.47
N LEU A 371 10.41 17.33 15.41
CA LEU A 371 10.17 15.90 15.46
C LEU A 371 11.47 15.13 15.72
N LYS A 372 12.57 15.52 15.07
CA LYS A 372 13.90 14.94 15.29
C LYS A 372 14.38 15.08 16.73
N LYS A 373 14.00 16.17 17.41
CA LYS A 373 14.30 16.43 18.83
C LYS A 373 13.29 15.80 19.80
N SER A 374 12.33 15.02 19.31
CA SER A 374 11.28 14.44 20.15
C SER A 374 11.75 13.36 21.10
N GLY A 375 12.93 12.79 20.87
CA GLY A 375 13.44 11.62 21.59
C GLY A 375 13.05 10.30 20.94
N MET A 376 12.39 10.31 19.77
CA MET A 376 12.21 9.11 18.94
C MET A 376 13.55 8.63 18.37
N ALA A 377 13.64 7.33 18.05
CA ALA A 377 14.83 6.75 17.42
C ALA A 377 15.07 7.35 16.03
N LYS A 378 16.33 7.37 15.58
CA LYS A 378 16.69 7.94 14.28
C LYS A 378 16.03 7.16 13.13
N GLU A 379 15.95 5.85 13.27
CA GLU A 379 15.30 4.94 12.34
C GLU A 379 13.81 5.26 12.24
N ASP A 380 13.14 5.44 13.39
CA ASP A 380 11.73 5.77 13.44
C ASP A 380 11.43 7.16 12.83
N TYR A 381 12.31 8.12 13.05
CA TYR A 381 12.24 9.46 12.46
C TYR A 381 12.36 9.40 10.93
N ASN A 382 13.34 8.65 10.43
CA ASN A 382 13.55 8.48 9.00
C ASN A 382 12.38 7.76 8.34
N GLU A 383 11.84 6.71 8.97
CA GLU A 383 10.67 5.98 8.49
C GLU A 383 9.44 6.90 8.43
N TYR A 384 9.22 7.75 9.44
CA TYR A 384 8.12 8.73 9.41
C TYR A 384 8.29 9.80 8.31
N LEU A 385 9.53 10.29 8.10
CA LEU A 385 9.82 11.19 6.98
C LEU A 385 9.61 10.52 5.62
N ASP A 386 9.95 9.23 5.51
CA ASP A 386 9.76 8.46 4.28
C ASP A 386 8.26 8.33 3.95
N ILE A 387 7.44 8.01 4.95
CA ILE A 387 5.97 7.98 4.83
C ILE A 387 5.44 9.31 4.28
N ILE A 388 5.92 10.45 4.78
CA ILE A 388 5.44 11.77 4.35
C ILE A 388 5.99 12.18 2.97
N ASN A 389 7.28 11.93 2.69
CA ASN A 389 7.91 12.33 1.42
C ASN A 389 7.48 11.47 0.24
N ASN A 390 7.20 10.19 0.48
CA ASN A 390 6.74 9.23 -0.52
C ASN A 390 5.22 9.05 -0.53
N HIS A 391 4.48 9.92 0.15
CA HIS A 391 3.04 9.86 0.24
C HIS A 391 2.38 10.00 -1.15
N GLU A 392 1.38 9.16 -1.46
CA GLU A 392 0.68 9.19 -2.75
C GLU A 392 -0.04 10.53 -2.96
N ASN A 393 -0.67 11.05 -1.91
CA ASN A 393 -1.23 12.38 -1.86
C ASN A 393 -0.14 13.42 -1.50
N GLN A 394 0.31 14.18 -2.51
CA GLN A 394 1.36 15.17 -2.37
C GLN A 394 0.99 16.34 -1.44
N ASP A 395 -0.30 16.60 -1.22
CA ASP A 395 -0.73 17.70 -0.35
C ASP A 395 -0.42 17.41 1.14
N ILE A 396 -0.24 16.12 1.51
CA ILE A 396 0.31 15.74 2.81
C ILE A 396 1.76 16.19 2.93
N THR A 397 2.59 15.94 1.92
CA THR A 397 3.99 16.40 1.90
C THR A 397 4.06 17.92 1.99
N LYS A 398 3.20 18.64 1.25
CA LYS A 398 3.11 20.12 1.33
C LYS A 398 2.71 20.61 2.72
N LEU A 399 1.67 20.00 3.31
CA LEU A 399 1.19 20.32 4.65
C LEU A 399 2.30 20.21 5.69
N TYR A 400 3.02 19.09 5.70
CA TYR A 400 4.14 18.89 6.62
C TYR A 400 5.34 19.79 6.29
N SER A 401 5.63 20.05 5.02
CA SER A 401 6.69 20.98 4.59
C SER A 401 6.45 22.40 5.13
N LYS A 402 5.20 22.86 5.03
CA LYS A 402 4.81 24.22 5.41
C LYS A 402 4.57 24.39 6.90
N TYR A 403 3.92 23.41 7.55
CA TYR A 403 3.47 23.55 8.94
C TYR A 403 4.16 22.59 9.91
N GLY A 404 4.72 21.47 9.46
CA GLY A 404 5.15 20.36 10.32
C GLY A 404 6.20 20.71 11.39
N ASP A 405 6.98 21.77 11.17
CA ASP A 405 8.00 22.28 12.10
C ASP A 405 7.60 23.57 12.84
N GLY A 406 6.38 24.08 12.60
CA GLY A 406 5.82 25.27 13.26
C GLY A 406 5.29 25.00 14.67
N VAL A 407 5.33 23.75 15.12
CA VAL A 407 5.04 23.36 16.52
C VAL A 407 6.23 23.75 17.41
N ASP A 408 5.98 24.22 18.64
CA ASP A 408 7.06 24.70 19.52
C ASP A 408 7.95 23.56 20.02
N GLY A 409 7.38 22.36 20.20
CA GLY A 409 8.12 21.15 20.52
C GLY A 409 7.30 19.88 20.40
N ILE A 410 7.99 18.77 20.13
CA ILE A 410 7.43 17.41 20.12
C ILE A 410 8.20 16.58 21.13
N LYS A 411 7.53 15.67 21.87
CA LYS A 411 8.18 14.78 22.85
C LYS A 411 7.55 13.38 22.83
N LEU A 412 8.38 12.35 22.69
CA LEU A 412 8.01 10.96 22.93
C LEU A 412 7.91 10.72 24.45
N GLN A 413 6.72 10.38 24.94
CA GLN A 413 6.42 10.18 26.35
C GLN A 413 5.65 8.87 26.58
N PRO A 414 6.32 7.73 26.76
CA PRO A 414 5.68 6.41 26.88
C PRO A 414 4.70 6.30 28.05
N SER A 415 4.88 7.09 29.11
CA SER A 415 4.08 7.05 30.35
C SER A 415 2.94 8.06 30.41
N ARG A 416 2.73 8.87 29.37
CA ARG A 416 1.71 9.92 29.33
C ARG A 416 0.72 9.71 28.20
N VAL A 417 -0.46 10.30 28.35
CA VAL A 417 -1.49 10.33 27.29
C VAL A 417 -0.96 11.19 26.14
N SER A 418 -1.19 10.74 24.91
CA SER A 418 -0.84 11.53 23.74
C SER A 418 -1.82 12.70 23.61
N GLN A 419 -1.29 13.87 23.28
CA GLN A 419 -2.07 15.08 23.12
C GLN A 419 -1.26 16.14 22.39
N TYR A 420 -1.95 16.92 21.57
CA TYR A 420 -1.56 18.26 21.18
C TYR A 420 -2.06 19.25 22.24
N ASP A 421 -1.15 19.97 22.89
CA ASP A 421 -1.48 21.08 23.79
C ASP A 421 -1.52 22.40 22.99
N PRO A 422 -2.73 22.98 22.76
CA PRO A 422 -2.87 24.21 21.99
C PRO A 422 -2.32 25.45 22.72
N THR A 423 -2.12 25.40 24.03
CA THR A 423 -1.60 26.52 24.84
C THR A 423 -0.08 26.56 24.79
N ALA A 424 0.55 25.40 24.93
CA ALA A 424 2.00 25.25 24.82
C ALA A 424 2.49 25.08 23.37
N ASN A 425 1.55 24.97 22.42
CA ASN A 425 1.80 24.63 21.02
C ASN A 425 2.77 23.45 20.89
N SER A 426 2.47 22.35 21.59
CA SER A 426 3.39 21.21 21.70
C SER A 426 2.68 19.88 21.57
N ILE A 427 3.36 18.88 20.99
CA ILE A 427 2.86 17.51 20.86
C ILE A 427 3.60 16.61 21.85
N SER A 428 2.86 15.89 22.67
CA SER A 428 3.36 14.71 23.38
C SER A 428 2.72 13.48 22.78
N PHE A 429 3.51 12.46 22.45
CA PHE A 429 2.98 11.24 21.86
C PHE A 429 3.64 9.99 22.47
N LYS A 430 2.96 8.86 22.35
CA LYS A 430 3.53 7.52 22.49
C LYS A 430 3.22 6.71 21.23
N TYR A 431 4.00 5.67 20.97
CA TYR A 431 3.69 4.76 19.87
C TYR A 431 2.37 4.04 20.12
N SER A 432 1.63 3.79 19.04
CA SER A 432 0.41 2.98 19.11
C SER A 432 0.77 1.55 19.53
N GLU A 433 0.03 1.03 20.51
CA GLU A 433 0.19 -0.35 21.03
C GLU A 433 -0.79 -1.33 20.37
N ASN A 434 -1.67 -0.84 19.49
CA ASN A 434 -2.69 -1.64 18.80
C ASN A 434 -2.19 -2.18 17.45
N ASN A 435 -2.96 -3.08 16.81
CA ASN A 435 -2.68 -3.70 15.51
C ASN A 435 -2.63 -2.74 14.28
N GLY A 436 -2.39 -1.44 14.48
CA GLY A 436 -2.28 -0.43 13.42
C GLY A 436 -0.84 0.07 13.21
N ASN A 437 -0.69 1.11 12.39
CA ASN A 437 0.60 1.77 12.19
C ASN A 437 1.08 2.38 13.53
N LYS A 438 2.33 2.09 13.94
CA LYS A 438 2.91 2.57 15.21
C LYS A 438 2.92 4.10 15.33
N TYR A 439 2.87 4.83 14.22
CA TYR A 439 2.84 6.30 14.18
C TYR A 439 1.44 6.91 14.21
N SER A 440 0.37 6.10 14.23
CA SER A 440 -1.00 6.63 14.13
C SER A 440 -1.31 7.68 15.19
N THR A 441 -0.83 7.49 16.41
CA THR A 441 -1.00 8.44 17.51
C THR A 441 -0.24 9.75 17.24
N LEU A 442 1.00 9.69 16.74
CA LEU A 442 1.75 10.90 16.35
C LEU A 442 1.04 11.67 15.24
N ALA A 443 0.57 10.96 14.20
CA ALA A 443 -0.14 11.55 13.08
C ALA A 443 -1.50 12.16 13.51
N HIS A 444 -2.18 11.53 14.48
CA HIS A 444 -3.40 12.05 15.08
C HIS A 444 -3.16 13.39 15.80
N GLU A 445 -2.12 13.48 16.64
CA GLU A 445 -1.77 14.75 17.30
C GLU A 445 -1.31 15.82 16.33
N TYR A 446 -0.58 15.45 15.28
CA TYR A 446 -0.31 16.35 14.16
C TYR A 446 -1.60 16.82 13.49
N GLY A 447 -2.61 15.96 13.36
CA GLY A 447 -3.94 16.31 12.87
C GLY A 447 -4.60 17.43 13.69
N HIS A 448 -4.56 17.37 15.01
CA HIS A 448 -5.03 18.47 15.87
C HIS A 448 -4.20 19.75 15.73
N TYR A 449 -2.88 19.62 15.60
CA TYR A 449 -2.00 20.76 15.35
C TYR A 449 -2.32 21.44 14.02
N PHE A 450 -2.48 20.65 12.96
CA PHE A 450 -2.83 21.15 11.64
C PHE A 450 -4.22 21.76 11.61
N ASP A 451 -5.22 21.13 12.24
CA ASP A 451 -6.58 21.70 12.37
C ASP A 451 -6.53 23.16 12.84
N LYS A 452 -5.70 23.42 13.87
CA LYS A 452 -5.53 24.74 14.47
C LYS A 452 -4.64 25.69 13.64
N SER A 453 -3.63 25.16 12.95
CA SER A 453 -2.59 25.97 12.30
C SER A 453 -2.84 26.23 10.83
N LEU A 454 -3.73 25.45 10.21
CA LEU A 454 -4.06 25.56 8.80
C LEU A 454 -4.71 26.92 8.55
N VAL A 455 -4.13 27.68 7.62
CA VAL A 455 -4.69 28.94 7.14
C VAL A 455 -5.14 28.70 5.71
N VAL A 456 -6.46 28.72 5.50
CA VAL A 456 -7.08 28.54 4.19
C VAL A 456 -8.04 29.69 3.96
N ASP A 457 -7.73 30.53 2.96
CA ASP A 457 -8.45 31.80 2.72
C ASP A 457 -9.90 31.61 2.22
N LYS A 458 -10.25 30.39 1.78
CA LYS A 458 -11.56 30.07 1.17
C LYS A 458 -12.55 29.38 2.10
N LEU A 459 -12.17 29.06 3.34
CA LEU A 459 -13.08 28.42 4.29
C LEU A 459 -14.09 29.39 4.87
N SER A 460 -15.33 28.93 4.99
CA SER A 460 -16.44 29.69 5.56
C SER A 460 -16.61 29.34 7.04
N PHE A 461 -16.90 30.34 7.88
CA PHE A 461 -17.07 30.15 9.33
C PHE A 461 -18.36 30.81 9.86
N ASN A 462 -19.40 30.89 9.02
CA ASN A 462 -20.64 31.59 9.37
C ASN A 462 -21.29 30.97 10.61
N GLU A 463 -21.25 29.64 10.74
CA GLU A 463 -21.80 28.97 11.92
C GLU A 463 -21.04 29.33 13.20
N MET A 464 -19.71 29.31 13.15
CA MET A 464 -18.86 29.68 14.29
C MET A 464 -19.01 31.15 14.69
N GLU A 465 -19.13 32.05 13.71
CA GLU A 465 -19.37 33.48 13.93
C GLU A 465 -20.69 33.72 14.66
N ASN A 466 -21.77 33.14 14.15
CA ASN A 466 -23.09 33.23 14.79
C ASN A 466 -23.07 32.68 16.21
N LEU A 467 -22.44 31.51 16.43
CA LEU A 467 -22.30 30.92 17.76
C LEU A 467 -21.53 31.82 18.73
N ARG A 468 -20.46 32.45 18.29
CA ARG A 468 -19.70 33.41 19.12
C ARG A 468 -20.54 34.64 19.45
N GLU A 469 -21.29 35.16 18.49
CA GLU A 469 -22.15 36.33 18.70
C GLU A 469 -23.23 36.04 19.75
N ILE A 470 -23.94 34.92 19.63
CA ILE A 470 -25.03 34.59 20.56
C ILE A 470 -24.53 34.12 21.93
N THR A 471 -23.46 33.33 21.98
CA THR A 471 -22.99 32.75 23.23
C THR A 471 -21.99 33.66 23.95
N GLY A 472 -21.16 34.40 23.23
CA GLY A 472 -20.00 35.12 23.78
C GLY A 472 -18.81 34.20 24.11
N PHE A 473 -18.88 32.90 23.82
CA PHE A 473 -17.84 31.92 24.15
C PHE A 473 -16.77 31.85 23.04
N LYS A 474 -16.03 32.93 22.85
CA LYS A 474 -15.05 33.07 21.76
C LYS A 474 -14.00 31.95 21.72
N ASN A 475 -13.58 31.45 22.88
CA ASN A 475 -12.56 30.40 22.98
C ASN A 475 -13.11 28.98 22.74
N TYR A 476 -14.44 28.80 22.70
CA TYR A 476 -15.08 27.50 22.48
C TYR A 476 -15.52 27.32 21.03
N PHE A 477 -15.63 28.39 20.26
CA PHE A 477 -16.06 28.36 18.86
C PHE A 477 -15.02 29.12 18.05
N THR A 478 -14.03 28.40 17.54
CA THR A 478 -12.85 28.95 16.86
C THR A 478 -12.91 28.69 15.36
N ASN A 479 -12.27 29.55 14.57
CA ASN A 479 -12.13 29.36 13.13
C ASN A 479 -10.92 28.44 12.89
N ILE A 480 -11.17 27.13 12.92
CA ILE A 480 -10.18 26.07 12.65
C ILE A 480 -10.78 25.13 11.59
N ALA A 481 -9.96 24.40 10.85
CA ALA A 481 -10.40 23.67 9.65
C ALA A 481 -11.60 22.73 9.91
N SER A 482 -11.60 22.00 11.03
CA SER A 482 -12.68 21.10 11.46
C SER A 482 -13.99 21.79 11.83
N GLN A 483 -13.97 23.11 12.01
CA GLN A 483 -15.13 23.95 12.34
C GLN A 483 -15.58 24.82 11.16
N SER A 484 -14.99 24.64 9.99
CA SER A 484 -15.47 25.28 8.76
C SER A 484 -16.86 24.78 8.40
N ASP A 485 -17.67 25.63 7.76
CA ASP A 485 -19.00 25.29 7.31
C ASP A 485 -18.94 24.11 6.31
N GLU A 486 -17.88 24.05 5.50
CA GLU A 486 -17.57 22.99 4.54
C GLU A 486 -17.37 21.64 5.25
N PHE A 487 -16.49 21.58 6.24
CA PHE A 487 -16.21 20.33 6.96
C PHE A 487 -17.40 19.91 7.85
N LEU A 488 -18.06 20.84 8.53
CA LEU A 488 -19.24 20.54 9.35
C LEU A 488 -20.41 20.01 8.52
N THR A 489 -20.58 20.53 7.30
CA THR A 489 -21.56 19.98 6.35
C THR A 489 -21.24 18.53 6.00
N ALA A 490 -19.97 18.21 5.78
CA ALA A 490 -19.53 16.85 5.51
C ALA A 490 -19.73 15.91 6.71
N VAL A 491 -19.38 16.36 7.92
CA VAL A 491 -19.62 15.62 9.18
C VAL A 491 -21.09 15.27 9.36
N ARG A 492 -21.99 16.20 9.02
CA ARG A 492 -23.45 15.97 9.11
C ARG A 492 -23.94 14.97 8.07
N LYS A 493 -23.36 14.95 6.87
CA LYS A 493 -23.64 13.91 5.85
C LYS A 493 -23.18 12.54 6.34
N ASP A 494 -21.99 12.45 6.93
CA ASP A 494 -21.50 11.18 7.48
C ASP A 494 -22.31 10.71 8.68
N LYS A 495 -22.84 11.63 9.49
CA LYS A 495 -23.81 11.28 10.54
C LYS A 495 -25.07 10.62 9.97
N GLU A 496 -25.61 11.11 8.86
CA GLU A 496 -26.78 10.47 8.23
C GLU A 496 -26.40 9.16 7.52
N HIS A 497 -25.22 9.10 6.89
CA HIS A 497 -24.67 7.87 6.31
C HIS A 497 -24.54 6.76 7.36
N ILE A 498 -23.84 7.03 8.47
CA ILE A 498 -23.70 6.10 9.59
C ILE A 498 -25.07 5.67 10.09
N ARG A 499 -26.01 6.61 10.27
CA ARG A 499 -27.36 6.27 10.73
C ARG A 499 -28.06 5.29 9.80
N SER A 500 -27.83 5.38 8.49
CA SER A 500 -28.46 4.51 7.49
C SER A 500 -27.91 3.08 7.48
N ILE A 501 -26.64 2.89 7.86
CA ILE A 501 -25.94 1.60 7.79
C ILE A 501 -25.75 0.91 9.15
N ILE A 502 -25.78 1.67 10.25
CA ILE A 502 -25.45 1.13 11.58
C ILE A 502 -26.50 0.12 12.06
N ASN A 503 -26.11 -1.14 12.18
CA ASN A 503 -26.93 -2.23 12.73
C ASN A 503 -26.10 -3.08 13.73
N SER A 504 -26.64 -4.20 14.22
CA SER A 504 -25.94 -5.07 15.17
C SER A 504 -24.64 -5.65 14.61
N ASP A 505 -24.64 -6.01 13.33
CA ASP A 505 -23.51 -6.66 12.67
C ASP A 505 -22.39 -5.67 12.44
N VAL A 506 -22.72 -4.46 11.95
CA VAL A 506 -21.78 -3.34 11.83
C VAL A 506 -21.21 -2.95 13.20
N ARG A 507 -22.04 -2.90 14.24
CA ARG A 507 -21.53 -2.61 15.59
C ARG A 507 -20.56 -3.68 16.09
N ASN A 508 -20.82 -4.94 15.80
CA ASN A 508 -19.91 -6.04 16.15
C ASN A 508 -18.61 -5.94 15.35
N ASP A 509 -18.69 -5.69 14.04
CA ASP A 509 -17.54 -5.48 13.17
C ASP A 509 -16.61 -4.40 13.72
N LEU A 510 -17.14 -3.20 13.99
CA LEU A 510 -16.38 -2.11 14.59
C LEU A 510 -15.79 -2.52 15.94
N LYS A 511 -16.56 -3.21 16.80
CA LYS A 511 -16.10 -3.63 18.13
C LYS A 511 -14.87 -4.55 18.08
N TYR A 512 -14.77 -5.43 17.09
CA TYR A 512 -13.73 -6.46 17.01
C TYR A 512 -12.53 -6.08 16.13
N HIS A 513 -12.55 -4.91 15.48
CA HIS A 513 -11.43 -4.42 14.68
C HIS A 513 -10.88 -3.11 15.25
N ASP A 514 -9.69 -3.17 15.85
CA ASP A 514 -9.02 -2.00 16.44
C ASP A 514 -8.73 -0.89 15.40
N SER A 515 -8.59 -1.25 14.13
CA SER A 515 -8.44 -0.31 13.00
C SER A 515 -9.64 0.63 12.84
N SER A 516 -10.81 0.27 13.41
CA SER A 516 -12.02 1.10 13.36
C SER A 516 -12.11 2.17 14.46
N HIS A 517 -11.07 2.34 15.30
CA HIS A 517 -11.08 3.25 16.45
C HIS A 517 -11.52 4.68 16.09
N GLY A 518 -11.05 5.26 14.98
CA GLY A 518 -11.45 6.60 14.54
C GLY A 518 -12.94 6.70 14.17
N VAL A 519 -13.50 5.64 13.58
CA VAL A 519 -14.94 5.55 13.28
C VAL A 519 -15.76 5.39 14.56
N GLN A 520 -15.30 4.56 15.50
CA GLN A 520 -15.94 4.40 16.80
C GLN A 520 -15.96 5.71 17.60
N ASP A 521 -14.86 6.47 17.55
CA ASP A 521 -14.75 7.78 18.19
C ASP A 521 -15.70 8.80 17.52
N ALA A 522 -15.82 8.78 16.19
CA ALA A 522 -16.84 9.56 15.47
C ALA A 522 -18.27 9.16 15.86
N ILE A 523 -18.57 7.86 16.01
CA ILE A 523 -19.88 7.37 16.46
C ILE A 523 -20.19 7.88 17.87
N ASP A 524 -19.26 7.72 18.81
CA ASP A 524 -19.40 8.26 20.17
C ASP A 524 -19.63 9.78 20.11
N GLY A 525 -18.87 10.50 19.28
CA GLY A 525 -19.01 11.95 19.10
C GLY A 525 -20.34 12.39 18.51
N LEU A 526 -20.87 11.70 17.50
CA LEU A 526 -22.04 12.13 16.73
C LEU A 526 -23.38 11.67 17.33
N PHE A 527 -23.39 10.54 18.03
CA PHE A 527 -24.60 9.91 18.56
C PHE A 527 -24.54 9.76 20.09
N PRO A 528 -25.48 10.35 20.84
CA PRO A 528 -25.52 10.19 22.29
C PRO A 528 -25.65 8.74 22.74
N ARG A 529 -24.86 8.34 23.76
CA ARG A 529 -24.87 7.01 24.39
C ARG A 529 -24.66 5.86 23.40
N SER A 530 -23.79 6.07 22.42
CA SER A 530 -23.57 5.13 21.32
C SER A 530 -22.18 4.48 21.31
N ARG A 531 -21.31 4.88 22.25
CA ARG A 531 -19.93 4.40 22.38
C ARG A 531 -19.84 2.89 22.32
N ILE A 532 -18.88 2.40 21.55
CA ILE A 532 -18.57 0.97 21.38
C ILE A 532 -17.41 0.60 22.31
N ASN A 533 -16.15 0.73 21.86
CA ASN A 533 -14.97 0.56 22.70
C ASN A 533 -14.17 1.89 22.78
N TRP A 534 -13.84 2.44 21.61
CA TRP A 534 -13.10 3.68 21.46
C TRP A 534 -14.05 4.89 21.50
N GLY A 535 -13.57 6.01 22.04
CA GLY A 535 -14.43 7.15 22.35
C GLY A 535 -13.93 7.98 23.54
N HIS A 536 -14.18 9.29 23.50
CA HIS A 536 -13.91 10.19 24.62
C HIS A 536 -15.07 10.30 25.63
N GLY A 537 -16.25 9.76 25.29
CA GLY A 537 -17.43 9.67 26.14
C GLY A 537 -18.24 10.96 26.25
N GLU A 538 -19.40 10.83 26.91
CA GLU A 538 -20.40 11.90 26.99
C GLU A 538 -19.89 13.20 27.63
N THR A 539 -19.02 13.13 28.63
CA THR A 539 -18.50 14.34 29.29
C THR A 539 -17.68 15.18 28.32
N TYR A 540 -16.82 14.54 27.53
CA TYR A 540 -15.95 15.21 26.56
C TYR A 540 -16.76 15.88 25.46
N TYR A 541 -17.56 15.11 24.72
CA TYR A 541 -18.30 15.64 23.57
C TYR A 541 -19.36 16.67 23.95
N ASN A 542 -19.87 16.64 25.18
CA ASN A 542 -20.85 17.61 25.64
C ASN A 542 -20.23 18.81 26.40
N ARG A 543 -18.89 18.93 26.47
CA ARG A 543 -18.22 19.95 27.30
C ARG A 543 -18.61 21.38 26.95
N ARG A 544 -18.75 21.71 25.65
CA ARG A 544 -19.17 23.06 25.21
C ARG A 544 -20.59 23.39 25.67
N TYR A 545 -21.53 22.48 25.47
CA TYR A 545 -22.91 22.66 25.91
C TYR A 545 -23.01 22.75 27.44
N ALA A 546 -22.24 21.93 28.17
CA ALA A 546 -22.18 21.96 29.63
C ALA A 546 -21.65 23.31 30.15
N ALA A 547 -20.63 23.88 29.49
CA ALA A 547 -20.10 25.20 29.83
C ALA A 547 -21.16 26.31 29.62
N ILE A 548 -21.89 26.28 28.50
CA ILE A 548 -23.00 27.21 28.23
C ILE A 548 -24.09 27.05 29.29
N GLU A 549 -24.48 25.82 29.62
CA GLU A 549 -25.49 25.55 30.65
C GLU A 549 -25.07 26.04 32.04
N SER A 550 -23.81 25.80 32.42
CA SER A 550 -23.26 26.24 33.71
C SER A 550 -23.25 27.76 33.81
N TYR A 551 -22.85 28.45 32.74
CA TYR A 551 -22.87 29.91 32.68
C TYR A 551 -24.30 30.46 32.79
N ASP A 552 -25.24 29.91 32.02
CA ASP A 552 -26.66 30.29 32.09
C ASP A 552 -27.22 30.14 33.52
N LYS A 553 -26.88 29.04 34.21
CA LYS A 553 -27.29 28.83 35.61
C LYS A 553 -26.67 29.88 36.53
N MET A 554 -25.40 30.21 36.35
CA MET A 554 -24.66 31.18 37.17
C MET A 554 -25.22 32.60 37.04
N VAL A 555 -25.52 33.04 35.82
CA VAL A 555 -25.95 34.44 35.56
C VAL A 555 -27.47 34.58 35.36
N ARG A 556 -28.23 33.49 35.52
CA ARG A 556 -29.66 33.41 35.14
C ARG A 556 -29.89 33.85 33.68
N GLY A 557 -29.00 33.40 32.80
CA GLY A 557 -28.94 33.77 31.39
C GLY A 557 -29.92 33.02 30.48
N THR A 558 -29.90 33.37 29.20
CA THR A 558 -30.78 32.82 28.16
C THR A 558 -30.02 32.20 26.98
N LYS A 559 -28.72 31.93 27.12
CA LYS A 559 -27.87 31.47 26.01
C LYS A 559 -28.31 30.14 25.44
N ARG A 560 -28.79 29.19 26.25
CA ARG A 560 -29.39 27.93 25.77
C ARG A 560 -30.63 28.17 24.91
N LYS A 561 -31.43 29.20 25.21
CA LYS A 561 -32.60 29.57 24.40
C LYS A 561 -32.14 30.20 23.07
N GLN A 562 -31.13 31.07 23.11
CA GLN A 562 -30.55 31.68 21.91
C GLN A 562 -29.91 30.62 21.00
N LEU A 563 -29.16 29.67 21.57
CA LEU A 563 -28.57 28.54 20.87
C LEU A 563 -29.63 27.67 20.19
N LYS A 564 -30.72 27.37 20.91
CA LYS A 564 -31.86 26.65 20.35
C LYS A 564 -32.47 27.40 19.15
N GLN A 565 -32.62 28.72 19.26
CA GLN A 565 -33.17 29.54 18.18
C GLN A 565 -32.24 29.60 16.96
N LEU A 566 -30.92 29.74 17.17
CA LEU A 566 -29.93 29.72 16.09
C LEU A 566 -30.02 28.41 15.30
N TYR A 567 -30.02 27.27 15.99
CA TYR A 567 -30.15 25.97 15.33
C TYR A 567 -31.49 25.80 14.60
N ALA A 568 -32.59 26.31 15.15
CA ALA A 568 -33.87 26.33 14.45
C ALA A 568 -33.79 27.13 13.14
N ASN A 569 -33.15 28.30 13.17
CA ASN A 569 -32.97 29.17 11.99
C ASN A 569 -32.09 28.50 10.91
N MET A 570 -31.15 27.65 11.33
CA MET A 570 -30.32 26.83 10.43
C MET A 570 -31.05 25.58 9.89
N GLY A 571 -32.31 25.36 10.27
CA GLY A 571 -33.13 24.24 9.81
C GLY A 571 -32.96 22.94 10.60
N PHE A 572 -32.30 22.97 11.77
CA PHE A 572 -32.18 21.78 12.61
C PHE A 572 -33.44 21.49 13.43
N ASP A 573 -33.70 20.20 13.65
CA ASP A 573 -34.72 19.75 14.58
C ASP A 573 -34.29 19.99 16.03
N VAL A 574 -34.90 21.00 16.64
CA VAL A 574 -34.67 21.39 18.04
C VAL A 574 -35.89 21.17 18.93
N SER A 575 -36.70 20.15 18.62
CA SER A 575 -37.97 19.92 19.33
C SER A 575 -37.80 19.73 20.84
N ASN A 576 -36.64 19.24 21.29
CA ASN A 576 -36.29 19.14 22.70
C ASN A 576 -34.82 19.50 22.97
N GLN A 577 -34.47 19.69 24.25
CA GLN A 577 -33.11 20.10 24.64
C GLN A 577 -32.05 19.02 24.39
N ASN A 578 -32.43 17.73 24.35
CA ASN A 578 -31.49 16.66 24.02
C ASN A 578 -31.02 16.77 22.56
N LYS A 579 -31.89 17.23 21.64
CA LYS A 579 -31.52 17.48 20.25
C LYS A 579 -30.58 18.69 20.12
N VAL A 580 -30.83 19.78 20.84
CA VAL A 580 -29.92 20.94 20.91
C VAL A 580 -28.52 20.50 21.39
N LYS A 581 -28.48 19.69 22.45
CA LYS A 581 -27.24 19.11 22.98
C LYS A 581 -26.54 18.21 21.95
N ALA A 582 -27.30 17.37 21.24
CA ALA A 582 -26.78 16.48 20.20
C ALA A 582 -26.29 17.20 18.92
N ILE A 583 -26.72 18.44 18.68
CA ILE A 583 -26.15 19.31 17.65
C ILE A 583 -24.85 19.91 18.15
N CYS A 584 -24.85 20.49 19.36
CA CYS A 584 -23.69 21.17 19.92
C CYS A 584 -22.47 20.25 20.13
N ARG A 585 -22.67 18.95 20.38
CA ARG A 585 -21.56 17.99 20.50
C ARG A 585 -20.81 17.72 19.19
N GLN A 586 -21.41 18.03 18.04
CA GLN A 586 -20.82 17.77 16.73
C GLN A 586 -19.52 18.57 16.51
N TYR A 587 -19.34 19.69 17.20
CA TYR A 587 -18.11 20.47 17.08
C TYR A 587 -16.90 19.75 17.68
N GLU A 588 -17.05 19.10 18.83
CA GLU A 588 -15.98 18.27 19.38
C GLU A 588 -15.79 17.01 18.54
N ALA A 589 -16.88 16.41 18.07
CA ALA A 589 -16.82 15.26 17.17
C ALA A 589 -16.06 15.60 15.88
N ALA A 590 -16.29 16.78 15.29
CA ALA A 590 -15.62 17.21 14.07
C ALA A 590 -14.10 17.37 14.27
N SER A 591 -13.66 17.90 15.40
CA SER A 591 -12.24 18.02 15.76
C SER A 591 -11.57 16.64 15.86
N GLU A 592 -12.20 15.69 16.53
CA GLU A 592 -11.68 14.31 16.63
C GLU A 592 -11.73 13.58 15.28
N MET A 593 -12.79 13.78 14.50
CA MET A 593 -12.90 13.23 13.15
C MET A 593 -11.77 13.76 12.28
N TRP A 594 -11.48 15.07 12.29
CA TRP A 594 -10.37 15.63 11.54
C TRP A 594 -9.03 14.95 11.88
N ALA A 595 -8.70 14.83 13.17
CA ALA A 595 -7.46 14.21 13.61
C ALA A 595 -7.37 12.71 13.26
N ASN A 596 -8.47 11.97 13.43
CA ASN A 596 -8.54 10.55 13.07
C ASN A 596 -8.44 10.33 11.55
N ILE A 597 -9.07 11.18 10.74
CA ILE A 597 -9.01 11.13 9.28
C ILE A 597 -7.58 11.49 8.80
N MET A 598 -6.95 12.51 9.38
CA MET A 598 -5.56 12.87 9.08
C MET A 598 -4.59 11.73 9.42
N SER A 599 -4.74 11.14 10.60
CA SER A 599 -3.94 9.98 11.02
C SER A 599 -4.08 8.81 10.05
N ALA A 600 -5.33 8.51 9.65
CA ALA A 600 -5.62 7.43 8.72
C ALA A 600 -5.04 7.71 7.32
N GLU A 601 -5.13 8.95 6.83
CA GLU A 601 -4.55 9.35 5.54
C GLU A 601 -3.02 9.18 5.56
N VAL A 602 -2.34 9.75 6.56
CA VAL A 602 -0.87 9.70 6.68
C VAL A 602 -0.36 8.27 6.85
N CYS A 603 -1.02 7.46 7.68
CA CYS A 603 -0.53 6.14 8.05
C CYS A 603 -1.03 5.00 7.15
N GLY A 604 -2.11 5.23 6.39
CA GLY A 604 -2.74 4.24 5.52
C GLY A 604 -3.27 3.00 6.25
N GLY A 605 -3.32 1.89 5.52
CA GLY A 605 -3.77 0.58 6.01
C GLY A 605 -5.28 0.50 6.29
N GLU A 606 -5.66 -0.52 7.06
CA GLU A 606 -7.07 -0.84 7.36
C GLU A 606 -7.82 0.33 8.03
N THR A 607 -7.14 1.15 8.84
CA THR A 607 -7.74 2.35 9.46
C THR A 607 -8.28 3.32 8.40
N LEU A 608 -7.56 3.52 7.29
CA LEU A 608 -8.02 4.37 6.19
C LEU A 608 -9.23 3.77 5.47
N GLU A 609 -9.30 2.45 5.35
CA GLU A 609 -10.44 1.75 4.75
C GLU A 609 -11.72 1.94 5.59
N TYR A 610 -11.61 1.86 6.92
CA TYR A 610 -12.71 2.17 7.83
C TYR A 610 -13.16 3.63 7.70
N ILE A 611 -12.21 4.57 7.69
CA ILE A 611 -12.53 6.00 7.50
C ILE A 611 -13.25 6.24 6.18
N LYS A 612 -12.75 5.68 5.06
CA LYS A 612 -13.38 5.82 3.74
C LYS A 612 -14.78 5.21 3.70
N MET A 613 -15.01 4.10 4.39
CA MET A 613 -16.31 3.42 4.41
C MET A 613 -17.36 4.17 5.24
N TYR A 614 -16.98 4.63 6.43
CA TYR A 614 -17.94 5.17 7.41
C TYR A 614 -17.97 6.69 7.46
N LEU A 615 -16.88 7.36 7.08
CA LEU A 615 -16.73 8.82 7.05
C LEU A 615 -16.35 9.37 5.64
N PRO A 616 -16.98 8.92 4.54
CA PRO A 616 -16.56 9.27 3.18
C PRO A 616 -16.66 10.77 2.88
N ASN A 617 -17.65 11.46 3.44
CA ASN A 617 -17.86 12.87 3.14
C ASN A 617 -16.82 13.75 3.85
N SER A 618 -16.58 13.51 5.13
CA SER A 618 -15.57 14.22 5.92
C SER A 618 -14.16 13.92 5.40
N TYR A 619 -13.87 12.68 5.00
CA TYR A 619 -12.60 12.35 4.35
C TYR A 619 -12.40 13.18 3.07
N LYS A 620 -13.38 13.17 2.17
CA LYS A 620 -13.32 13.97 0.94
C LYS A 620 -13.18 15.46 1.22
N ALA A 621 -13.94 15.99 2.18
CA ALA A 621 -13.87 17.41 2.55
C ALA A 621 -12.47 17.77 3.06
N MET A 622 -11.87 16.96 3.94
CA MET A 622 -10.50 17.19 4.41
C MET A 622 -9.51 17.25 3.24
N LEU A 623 -9.59 16.31 2.29
CA LEU A 623 -8.70 16.30 1.12
C LEU A 623 -8.86 17.56 0.26
N GLU A 624 -10.09 18.01 0.01
CA GLU A 624 -10.31 19.25 -0.76
C GLU A 624 -9.75 20.48 -0.01
N ILE A 625 -9.91 20.52 1.32
CA ILE A 625 -9.36 21.61 2.15
C ILE A 625 -7.81 21.61 2.09
N LEU A 626 -7.18 20.44 2.06
CA LEU A 626 -5.71 20.34 1.98
C LEU A 626 -5.13 20.72 0.62
N LYS A 627 -5.87 20.57 -0.48
CA LYS A 627 -5.42 21.03 -1.82
C LYS A 627 -5.21 22.54 -1.89
N GLU A 628 -5.89 23.28 -1.01
CA GLU A 628 -5.83 24.75 -0.96
C GLU A 628 -4.67 25.27 -0.12
N VAL A 629 -3.84 24.37 0.41
CA VAL A 629 -2.57 24.72 1.02
C VAL A 629 -1.61 25.17 -0.08
N GLU A 630 -1.59 26.47 -0.35
CA GLU A 630 -0.67 27.13 -1.31
C GLU A 630 0.78 27.10 -0.88
#